data_AF-A0A537ZU03-F1
#
_entry.id   AF-A0A537ZU03-F1
#
_cell.length_a   1.000
_cell.length_b   1.000
_cell.length_c   1.000
_cell.angle_alpha   90.00
_cell.angle_beta   90.00
_cell.angle_gamma   90.00
#
_symmetry.space_group_name_H-M   'P 1'
#
loop_
_entity.id
_entity.type
_entity.pdbx_description
1 polymer ?
#
loop_
_entity_poly.entity_id
_entity_poly.type
_entity_poly.pdbx_seq_one_letter_code
_entity_poly.pdbx_strand_id
1 'polypeptide(L)'
;MLIGGRKVAGVLAESSDGRVRLGIGVNANQMKDELPSDLEMPATSLRMETGGAVDRAELLAAILAELERAYDAWVSETGASG
;
A
#
# COMPACT_ATOMS: atom_id res chain seq x y z
N MET A 1 -6.35 1.49 3.00
CA MET A 1 -6.75 2.00 1.67
C MET A 1 -7.89 1.15 1.13
N LEU A 2 -8.90 1.77 0.51
CA LEU A 2 -10.14 1.10 0.07
C LEU A 2 -10.44 1.36 -1.41
N ILE A 3 -11.05 0.38 -2.08
CA ILE A 3 -11.70 0.52 -3.39
C ILE A 3 -13.14 0.05 -3.24
N GLY A 4 -14.11 0.94 -3.53
CA GLY A 4 -15.54 0.60 -3.40
C GLY A 4 -15.94 0.09 -2.01
N GLY A 5 -15.31 0.62 -0.95
CA GLY A 5 -15.55 0.19 0.44
C GLY A 5 -14.85 -1.11 0.85
N ARG A 6 -14.07 -1.74 -0.05
CA ARG A 6 -13.31 -2.97 0.22
C ARG A 6 -11.83 -2.68 0.44
N LYS A 7 -11.20 -3.37 1.38
CA LYS A 7 -9.77 -3.21 1.71
C LYS A 7 -8.88 -3.86 0.67
N VAL A 8 -8.04 -3.05 0.01
CA VAL A 8 -7.05 -3.52 -0.99
C VAL A 8 -5.62 -3.49 -0.46
N ALA A 9 -5.32 -2.54 0.44
CA ALA A 9 -3.97 -2.34 0.95
C ALA A 9 -3.98 -1.72 2.35
N GLY A 10 -2.86 -1.90 3.06
CA GLY A 10 -2.58 -1.32 4.37
C GLY A 10 -1.14 -0.87 4.48
N VAL A 11 -0.91 0.13 5.33
CA VAL A 11 0.42 0.59 5.72
C VAL A 11 0.51 0.55 7.24
N LEU A 12 1.61 0.04 7.75
CA LEU A 12 1.97 0.08 9.15
C LEU A 12 3.30 0.83 9.29
N ALA A 13 3.39 1.73 10.26
CA ALA A 13 4.62 2.44 10.59
C ALA A 13 4.99 2.13 12.04
N GLU A 14 6.19 1.63 12.26
CA GLU A 14 6.74 1.37 13.58
C GLU A 14 8.00 2.21 13.77
N SER A 15 8.08 2.96 14.88
CA SER A 15 9.24 3.80 15.20
C SER A 15 10.02 3.20 16.37
N SER A 16 11.33 3.03 16.18
CA SER A 16 12.25 2.48 17.19
C SER A 16 13.68 2.89 16.85
N ASP A 17 14.48 3.22 17.86
CA ASP A 17 15.91 3.58 17.73
C ASP A 17 16.18 4.71 16.71
N GLY A 18 15.30 5.72 16.67
CA GLY A 18 15.40 6.84 15.73
C GLY A 18 15.15 6.47 14.27
N ARG A 19 14.55 5.31 14.00
CA ARG A 19 14.23 4.82 12.66
C ARG A 19 12.75 4.48 12.58
N VAL A 20 12.15 4.69 11.40
CA VAL A 20 10.79 4.27 11.09
C VAL A 20 10.84 3.09 10.12
N ARG A 21 10.16 1.99 10.46
CA ARG A 21 9.95 0.83 9.60
C ARG A 21 8.55 0.92 9.02
N LEU A 22 8.46 0.94 7.69
CA LEU A 22 7.20 0.95 6.96
C LEU A 22 6.91 -0.45 6.41
N GLY A 23 5.83 -1.07 6.88
CA GLY A 23 5.26 -2.28 6.32
C GLY A 23 4.11 -1.93 5.38
N ILE A 24 4.24 -2.24 4.09
CA ILE A 24 3.19 -1.99 3.09
C ILE A 24 2.69 -3.35 2.59
N GLY A 25 1.40 -3.62 2.78
CA GLY A 25 0.72 -4.81 2.28
C GLY A 25 -0.28 -4.44 1.19
N VAL A 26 -0.22 -5.12 0.05
CA VAL A 26 -1.15 -4.94 -1.07
C VAL A 26 -1.69 -6.30 -1.52
N ASN A 27 -3.01 -6.42 -1.58
CA ASN A 27 -3.68 -7.54 -2.21
C ASN A 27 -3.56 -7.38 -3.73
N ALA A 28 -2.54 -7.98 -4.35
CA ALA A 28 -2.28 -7.85 -5.78
C ALA A 28 -3.17 -8.78 -6.62
N ASN A 29 -2.98 -10.09 -6.48
CA ASN A 29 -3.54 -11.09 -7.40
C ASN A 29 -4.44 -12.14 -6.75
N GLN A 30 -4.70 -12.00 -5.45
CA GLN A 30 -5.58 -12.89 -4.69
C GLN A 30 -7.00 -12.87 -5.26
N MET A 31 -7.60 -14.04 -5.38
CA MET A 31 -9.02 -14.22 -5.66
C MET A 31 -9.84 -14.20 -4.36
N LYS A 32 -11.16 -14.15 -4.51
CA LYS A 32 -12.10 -13.97 -3.38
C LYS A 32 -11.95 -15.05 -2.30
N ASP A 33 -11.66 -16.28 -2.70
CA ASP A 33 -11.49 -17.46 -1.84
C ASP A 33 -10.11 -17.53 -1.14
N GLU A 34 -9.14 -16.74 -1.60
CA GLU A 34 -7.81 -16.60 -0.98
C GLU A 34 -7.75 -15.45 0.03
N LEU A 35 -8.80 -14.62 0.09
CA LEU A 35 -8.92 -13.50 1.01
C LEU A 35 -9.74 -13.90 2.24
N PRO A 36 -9.42 -13.38 3.43
CA PRO A 36 -10.21 -13.67 4.62
C PRO A 36 -11.65 -13.19 4.45
N SER A 37 -12.61 -14.08 4.68
CA SER A 37 -14.05 -13.79 4.57
C SER A 37 -14.62 -13.13 5.81
N ASP A 38 -13.99 -13.33 6.96
CA ASP A 38 -14.55 -13.01 8.28
C ASP A 38 -13.95 -11.70 8.83
N LEU A 39 -13.80 -10.71 7.96
CA LEU A 39 -13.31 -9.38 8.33
C LEU A 39 -14.48 -8.41 8.47
N GLU A 40 -14.44 -7.55 9.49
CA GLU A 40 -15.39 -6.42 9.64
C GLU A 40 -15.45 -5.56 8.38
N MET A 41 -14.34 -5.49 7.65
CA MET A 41 -14.24 -4.81 6.38
C MET A 41 -13.90 -5.81 5.27
N PRO A 42 -14.75 -5.95 4.24
CA PRO A 42 -14.51 -6.91 3.17
C PRO A 42 -13.22 -6.56 2.43
N ALA A 43 -12.42 -7.58 2.09
CA ALA A 43 -11.19 -7.41 1.33
C ALA A 43 -11.45 -7.49 -0.18
N THR A 44 -10.57 -6.87 -0.96
CA THR A 44 -10.46 -7.03 -2.42
C THR A 44 -9.00 -7.05 -2.84
N SER A 45 -8.72 -7.33 -4.12
CA SER A 45 -7.39 -7.27 -4.72
C SER A 45 -7.38 -6.43 -5.99
N LEU A 46 -6.20 -5.95 -6.41
CA LEU A 46 -6.05 -5.22 -7.67
C LEU A 46 -6.54 -6.06 -8.86
N ARG A 47 -6.30 -7.38 -8.84
CA ARG A 47 -6.79 -8.28 -9.88
C ARG A 47 -8.31 -8.30 -9.97
N MET A 48 -9.01 -8.36 -8.84
CA MET A 48 -10.47 -8.36 -8.82
C MET A 48 -11.05 -7.02 -9.28
N GLU A 49 -10.41 -5.90 -8.94
CA GLU A 49 -10.88 -4.56 -9.31
C GLU A 49 -10.54 -4.18 -10.77
N THR A 50 -9.44 -4.71 -11.33
CA THR A 50 -9.01 -4.41 -12.71
C THR A 50 -9.44 -5.47 -13.73
N GLY A 51 -9.88 -6.65 -13.27
CA GLY A 51 -10.28 -7.77 -14.12
C GLY A 51 -9.12 -8.60 -14.68
N GLY A 52 -7.86 -8.29 -14.33
CA GLY A 52 -6.67 -8.96 -14.86
C GLY A 52 -5.56 -9.08 -13.81
N ALA A 53 -4.67 -10.06 -13.97
CA ALA A 53 -3.52 -10.16 -13.07
C ALA A 53 -2.58 -8.96 -13.25
N VAL A 54 -2.05 -8.45 -12.14
CA VAL A 54 -1.06 -7.38 -12.14
C VAL A 54 0.35 -7.95 -12.03
N ASP A 55 1.32 -7.32 -12.71
CA ASP A 55 2.72 -7.61 -12.51
C ASP A 55 3.17 -7.03 -11.15
N ARG A 56 3.65 -7.90 -10.27
CA ARG A 56 4.03 -7.49 -8.90
C ARG A 56 5.34 -6.70 -8.88
N ALA A 57 6.25 -6.92 -9.83
CA ALA A 57 7.49 -6.18 -9.91
C ALA A 57 7.23 -4.75 -10.38
N GLU A 58 6.38 -4.58 -11.40
CA GLU A 58 5.94 -3.26 -11.86
C GLU A 58 5.17 -2.51 -10.77
N LEU A 59 4.27 -3.19 -10.07
CA LEU A 59 3.54 -2.61 -8.94
C LEU A 59 4.48 -2.15 -7.82
N LEU A 60 5.46 -2.97 -7.44
CA LEU A 60 6.43 -2.63 -6.40
C LEU A 60 7.29 -1.43 -6.83
N ALA A 61 7.78 -1.41 -8.07
CA ALA A 61 8.54 -0.30 -8.60
C ALA A 61 7.74 1.01 -8.56
N ALA A 62 6.46 0.97 -8.95
CA ALA A 62 5.58 2.13 -8.89
C ALA A 62 5.36 2.63 -7.45
N ILE A 63 5.13 1.72 -6.50
CA ILE A 63 4.95 2.06 -5.08
C ILE A 63 6.22 2.71 -4.52
N LEU A 64 7.40 2.16 -4.79
CA LEU A 64 8.67 2.71 -4.31
C LEU A 64 8.95 4.08 -4.91
N ALA A 65 8.68 4.27 -6.20
CA ALA A 65 8.87 5.55 -6.86
C ALA A 65 7.92 6.64 -6.32
N GLU A 66 6.67 6.30 -6.01
CA GLU A 66 5.74 7.23 -5.34
C GLU A 66 6.14 7.50 -3.88
N LEU A 67 6.62 6.49 -3.16
CA LEU A 67 7.09 6.65 -1.79
C LEU A 67 8.30 7.61 -1.72
N GLU A 68 9.26 7.46 -2.63
CA GLU A 68 10.42 8.36 -2.77
C GLU A 68 9.97 9.80 -3.06
N ARG A 69 9.10 9.99 -4.06
CA ARG A 69 8.55 11.32 -4.37
C ARG A 69 7.85 11.97 -3.17
N ALA A 70 6.99 11.23 -2.50
CA ALA A 70 6.25 11.73 -1.35
C ALA A 70 7.18 12.06 -0.16
N TYR A 71 8.22 11.25 0.04
CA TYR A 71 9.23 11.47 1.06
C TYR A 71 10.06 12.72 0.76
N ASP A 72 10.56 12.87 -0.47
CA ASP A 72 11.36 14.02 -0.88
C ASP A 72 10.57 15.33 -0.78
N ALA A 73 9.29 15.31 -1.18
CA ALA A 73 8.40 16.45 -1.02
C ALA A 73 8.23 16.82 0.46
N TRP A 74 7.96 15.83 1.32
CA TRP A 74 7.81 16.06 2.76
C TRP A 74 9.09 16.61 3.41
N VAL A 75 10.26 16.07 3.06
CA VAL A 75 11.56 16.55 3.54
C VAL A 75 11.83 17.98 3.07
N SER A 76 11.50 18.30 1.81
CA SER A 76 11.69 19.65 1.26
C SER A 76 10.82 20.70 1.96
N GLU A 77 9.58 20.34 2.30
CA GLU A 77 8.67 21.21 3.06
C GLU A 77 9.10 21.39 4.52
N THR A 78 9.55 20.31 5.18
CA THR A 78 10.01 20.37 6.58
C THR A 78 11.39 21.00 6.73
N GLY A 79 12.26 20.90 5.71
CA GLY A 79 13.57 21.55 5.67
C GLY A 79 13.54 23.06 5.39
N ALA A 80 12.46 23.57 4.80
CA ALA A 80 12.25 25.01 4.56
C ALA A 80 11.69 25.77 5.78
N SER A 81 11.34 25.04 6.85
CA SER A 81 10.71 25.56 8.07
C SER A 81 11.65 25.59 9.28
N GLY A 82 12.95 25.33 9.09
CA GLY A 82 13.99 25.28 10.12
C GLY A 82 15.01 26.40 10.03
#